data_AF-A0A0R0BCR5-F1
#
_entry.id   AF-A0A0R0BCR5-F1
#
_cell.length_a   1.000
_cell.length_b   1.000
_cell.length_c   1.000
_cell.angle_alpha   90.00
_cell.angle_beta   90.00
_cell.angle_gamma   90.00
#
_symmetry.space_group_name_H-M   'P 1'
#
loop_
_entity.id
_entity.type
_entity.pdbx_description
1 polymer ?
#
loop_
_entity_poly.entity_id
_entity_poly.type
_entity_poly.pdbx_seq_one_letter_code
_entity_poly.pdbx_strand_id
1 'polypeptide(L)'
;MLQAQVHLTLPVWIHEAVDLTATYPGDEAKVALAIALSRHNVDHASGGPFGAVLFDANDRVIAAGVNRVVPQATSLAHAENMAYMLAQQKLQSPRINAVLPGPITLATSSQPCCQCFGATVWAGIDQLLIGARASDVESLTCFDEGPLPENWIAALEQRGIQVRCDILREQACSVLAAYGQANGAHY
;
A
#
# COMPACT_ATOMS: atom_id res chain seq x y z
N MET A 1 -4.53 -33.69 4.78
CA MET A 1 -3.46 -33.14 3.92
C MET A 1 -3.99 -31.89 3.25
N LEU A 2 -3.29 -30.76 3.35
CA LEU A 2 -3.64 -29.56 2.59
C LEU A 2 -3.15 -29.76 1.14
N GLN A 3 -4.07 -29.80 0.17
CA GLN A 3 -3.76 -30.13 -1.23
C GLN A 3 -3.28 -28.94 -2.06
N ALA A 4 -3.55 -27.72 -1.63
CA ALA A 4 -3.13 -26.49 -2.31
C ALA A 4 -2.79 -25.41 -1.27
N GLN A 5 -1.81 -24.57 -1.60
CA GLN A 5 -1.36 -23.44 -0.79
C GLN A 5 -1.11 -22.23 -1.70
N VAL A 6 -1.40 -21.04 -1.18
CA VAL A 6 -1.04 -19.77 -1.84
C VAL A 6 0.10 -19.15 -1.04
N HIS A 7 1.22 -18.87 -1.72
CA HIS A 7 2.39 -18.27 -1.11
C HIS A 7 2.78 -17.02 -1.88
N LEU A 8 2.81 -15.88 -1.19
CA LEU A 8 3.17 -14.58 -1.76
C LEU A 8 4.35 -14.03 -0.99
N THR A 9 5.39 -13.60 -1.69
CA THR A 9 6.61 -13.08 -1.08
C THR A 9 6.93 -11.66 -1.49
N LEU A 10 7.55 -10.94 -0.56
CA LEU A 10 8.21 -9.67 -0.81
C LEU A 10 9.64 -9.90 -1.30
N PRO A 11 10.23 -8.93 -2.03
CA PRO A 11 11.63 -8.99 -2.40
C PRO A 11 12.54 -8.80 -1.18
N VAL A 12 13.72 -9.41 -1.22
CA VAL A 12 14.68 -9.43 -0.09
C VAL A 12 15.12 -8.03 0.32
N TRP A 13 15.27 -7.10 -0.63
CA TRP A 13 15.71 -5.72 -0.36
C TRP A 13 14.80 -4.97 0.61
N ILE A 14 13.54 -5.40 0.79
CA ILE A 14 12.61 -4.73 1.69
C ILE A 14 13.07 -4.77 3.15
N HIS A 15 13.85 -5.79 3.53
CA HIS A 15 14.39 -5.93 4.88
C HIS A 15 15.43 -4.87 5.21
N GLU A 16 16.13 -4.35 4.21
CA GLU A 16 17.11 -3.26 4.36
C GLU A 16 16.44 -1.89 4.23
N ALA A 17 15.36 -1.81 3.44
CA ALA A 17 14.63 -0.56 3.20
C ALA A 17 13.65 -0.17 4.31
N VAL A 18 13.26 -1.11 5.19
CA VAL A 18 12.29 -0.88 6.26
C VAL A 18 12.92 -1.13 7.63
N ASP A 19 13.15 -0.06 8.39
CA ASP A 19 13.57 -0.16 9.78
C ASP A 19 12.35 -0.35 10.70
N LEU A 20 12.19 -1.56 11.23
CA LEU A 20 11.10 -1.90 12.15
C LEU A 20 11.28 -1.31 13.56
N THR A 21 12.44 -0.74 13.86
CA THR A 21 12.76 -0.12 15.16
C THR A 21 12.58 1.40 15.14
N ALA A 22 12.56 2.00 13.95
CA ALA A 22 12.33 3.43 13.76
C ALA A 22 10.87 3.82 14.03
N THR A 23 10.68 5.11 14.32
CA THR A 23 9.38 5.77 14.39
C THR A 23 9.26 6.78 13.27
N TYR A 24 8.07 6.88 12.67
CA TYR A 24 7.79 7.72 11.51
C TYR A 24 6.74 8.78 11.89
N PRO A 25 7.13 9.84 12.61
CA PRO A 25 6.20 10.81 13.15
C PRO A 25 5.54 11.65 12.05
N GLY A 26 4.23 11.76 12.11
CA GLY A 26 3.43 12.54 11.16
C GLY A 26 3.12 11.83 9.85
N ASP A 27 2.18 12.41 9.11
CA ASP A 27 1.63 11.79 7.90
C ASP A 27 2.65 11.78 6.76
N GLU A 28 3.44 12.85 6.63
CA GLU A 28 4.46 12.99 5.60
C GLU A 28 5.56 11.93 5.74
N ALA A 29 6.02 11.63 6.96
CA ALA A 29 7.06 10.63 7.18
C ALA A 29 6.57 9.22 6.79
N LYS A 30 5.31 8.90 7.12
CA LYS A 30 4.67 7.62 6.79
C LYS A 30 4.48 7.45 5.29
N VAL A 31 3.96 8.47 4.61
CA VAL A 31 3.75 8.45 3.16
C VAL A 31 5.08 8.50 2.40
N ALA A 32 6.09 9.22 2.91
CA ALA A 32 7.44 9.22 2.34
C ALA A 32 8.04 7.81 2.32
N LEU A 33 7.86 7.01 3.38
CA LEU A 33 8.31 5.62 3.38
C LEU A 33 7.57 4.79 2.31
N ALA A 34 6.24 4.93 2.19
CA ALA A 34 5.47 4.22 1.17
C ALA A 34 5.93 4.58 -0.26
N ILE A 35 6.22 5.86 -0.52
CA ILE A 35 6.77 6.34 -1.80
C ILE A 35 8.19 5.81 -2.02
N ALA A 36 9.04 5.77 -1.00
CA ALA A 36 10.38 5.20 -1.11
C ALA A 36 10.35 3.71 -1.47
N LEU A 37 9.45 2.93 -0.85
CA LEU A 37 9.27 1.52 -1.19
C LEU A 37 8.72 1.34 -2.62
N SER A 38 7.79 2.19 -3.06
CA SER A 38 7.33 2.24 -4.45
C SER A 38 8.51 2.45 -5.41
N ARG A 39 9.37 3.44 -5.14
CA ARG A 39 10.57 3.72 -5.94
C ARG A 39 11.54 2.55 -5.95
N HIS A 40 11.87 1.99 -4.79
CA HIS A 40 12.75 0.82 -4.72
C HIS A 40 12.20 -0.38 -5.48
N ASN A 41 10.89 -0.60 -5.50
CA ASN A 41 10.28 -1.70 -6.25
C ASN A 41 10.47 -1.55 -7.76
N VAL A 42 10.47 -0.31 -8.26
CA VAL A 42 10.79 0.01 -9.66
C VAL A 42 12.29 -0.11 -9.92
N ASP A 43 13.14 0.50 -9.08
CA ASP A 43 14.59 0.53 -9.27
C ASP A 43 15.21 -0.88 -9.29
N HIS A 44 14.67 -1.80 -8.48
CA HIS A 44 15.08 -3.21 -8.46
C HIS A 44 14.40 -4.08 -9.52
N ALA A 45 13.61 -3.49 -10.42
CA ALA A 45 12.78 -4.20 -11.40
C ALA A 45 11.95 -5.34 -10.77
N SER A 46 11.44 -5.09 -9.57
CA SER A 46 10.80 -6.11 -8.74
C SER A 46 9.28 -5.97 -8.66
N GLY A 47 8.67 -5.02 -9.37
CA GLY A 47 7.22 -4.93 -9.52
C GLY A 47 6.75 -3.55 -9.95
N GLY A 48 5.45 -3.31 -9.85
CA GLY A 48 4.86 -2.02 -10.19
C GLY A 48 5.22 -0.90 -9.19
N PRO A 49 4.98 0.37 -9.55
CA PRO A 49 5.36 1.58 -8.81
C PRO A 49 4.45 1.84 -7.60
N PHE A 50 4.25 0.84 -6.74
CA PHE A 50 3.35 0.95 -5.60
C PHE A 50 3.95 0.35 -4.32
N GLY A 51 3.82 1.10 -3.24
CA GLY A 51 4.25 0.72 -1.90
C GLY A 51 3.23 1.15 -0.85
N ALA A 52 3.09 0.36 0.21
CA ALA A 52 2.18 0.62 1.31
C ALA A 52 2.75 0.11 2.63
N VAL A 53 2.48 0.82 3.72
CA VAL A 53 3.03 0.52 5.05
C VAL A 53 1.98 0.74 6.13
N LEU A 54 1.87 -0.20 7.06
CA LEU A 54 1.02 -0.13 8.23
C LEU A 54 1.82 0.35 9.43
N PHE A 55 1.25 1.27 10.20
CA PHE A 55 1.83 1.83 11.42
C PHE A 55 0.89 1.65 12.60
N ASP A 56 1.48 1.43 13.77
CA ASP A 56 0.76 1.43 15.05
C ASP A 56 0.57 2.87 15.60
N ALA A 57 -0.07 2.96 16.76
CA ALA A 57 -0.33 4.23 17.45
C ALA A 57 0.95 4.96 17.94
N ASN A 58 2.12 4.31 17.88
CA ASN A 58 3.41 4.87 18.25
C ASN A 58 4.27 5.19 17.03
N ASP A 59 3.65 5.27 15.84
CA ASP A 59 4.29 5.53 14.56
C ASP A 59 5.35 4.48 14.17
N ARG A 60 5.22 3.23 14.66
CA ARG A 60 6.13 2.12 14.32
C ARG A 60 5.53 1.22 13.26
N VAL A 61 6.37 0.70 12.38
CA VAL A 61 5.96 -0.20 11.30
C VAL A 61 5.46 -1.53 11.84
N ILE A 62 4.22 -1.89 11.49
CA ILE A 62 3.63 -3.20 11.74
C ILE A 62 4.05 -4.17 10.63
N ALA A 63 3.81 -3.76 9.37
CA ALA A 63 4.15 -4.47 8.16
C ALA A 63 4.25 -3.50 6.97
N ALA A 64 5.00 -3.88 5.95
CA ALA A 64 5.12 -3.16 4.69
C ALA A 64 4.77 -4.09 3.52
N GLY A 65 4.38 -3.51 2.39
CA GLY A 65 4.04 -4.22 1.17
C GLY A 65 4.41 -3.39 -0.06
N VAL A 66 4.71 -4.08 -1.16
CA VAL A 66 4.88 -3.49 -2.49
C VAL A 66 4.10 -4.29 -3.51
N ASN A 67 3.82 -3.72 -4.68
CA ASN A 67 3.13 -4.47 -5.73
C ASN A 67 4.00 -5.65 -6.21
N ARG A 68 3.40 -6.84 -6.20
CA ARG A 68 4.00 -8.11 -6.59
C ARG A 68 3.15 -8.88 -7.60
N VAL A 69 2.25 -8.19 -8.31
CA VAL A 69 1.26 -8.81 -9.21
C VAL A 69 1.94 -9.69 -10.26
N VAL A 70 2.84 -9.11 -11.05
CA VAL A 70 3.54 -9.83 -12.13
C VAL A 70 4.51 -10.88 -11.57
N PRO A 71 5.41 -10.57 -10.62
CA PRO A 71 6.36 -11.56 -10.10
C PRO A 71 5.75 -12.75 -9.36
N GLN A 72 4.55 -12.60 -8.78
CA GLN A 72 3.84 -13.67 -8.06
C GLN A 72 2.70 -14.29 -8.89
N ALA A 73 2.52 -13.86 -10.14
CA ALA A 73 1.44 -14.30 -11.02
C ALA A 73 0.05 -14.28 -10.36
N THR A 74 -0.26 -13.20 -9.63
CA THR A 74 -1.55 -13.03 -8.95
C THR A 74 -2.02 -11.58 -8.96
N SER A 75 -3.24 -11.34 -9.46
CA SER A 75 -3.85 -10.00 -9.47
C SER A 75 -4.10 -9.44 -8.06
N LEU A 76 -4.09 -10.28 -7.02
CA LEU A 76 -4.37 -9.84 -5.65
C LEU A 76 -3.16 -9.21 -4.96
N ALA A 77 -1.94 -9.39 -5.46
CA ALA A 77 -0.70 -8.97 -4.80
C ALA A 77 -0.37 -7.47 -4.99
N HIS A 78 -1.35 -6.61 -4.74
CA HIS A 78 -1.19 -5.16 -4.65
C HIS A 78 -0.46 -4.77 -3.35
N ALA A 79 0.14 -3.58 -3.30
CA ALA A 79 0.97 -3.16 -2.18
C ALA A 79 0.19 -3.17 -0.84
N GLU A 80 -1.03 -2.63 -0.86
CA GLU A 80 -1.93 -2.55 0.29
C GLU A 80 -2.34 -3.94 0.76
N ASN A 81 -2.73 -4.83 -0.18
CA ASN A 81 -3.07 -6.21 0.14
C ASN A 81 -1.89 -6.97 0.73
N MET A 82 -0.69 -6.80 0.17
CA MET A 82 0.53 -7.41 0.71
C MET A 82 0.79 -6.93 2.15
N ALA A 83 0.69 -5.62 2.41
CA ALA A 83 0.83 -5.07 3.75
C ALA A 83 -0.21 -5.64 4.72
N TYR A 84 -1.49 -5.69 4.33
CA TYR A 84 -2.57 -6.26 5.14
C TYR A 84 -2.35 -7.74 5.45
N MET A 85 -2.10 -8.57 4.43
CA MET A 85 -1.90 -10.01 4.61
C MET A 85 -0.71 -10.29 5.53
N LEU A 86 0.41 -9.58 5.36
CA LEU A 86 1.60 -9.76 6.19
C LEU A 86 1.38 -9.31 7.63
N ALA A 87 0.68 -8.19 7.86
CA ALA A 87 0.30 -7.77 9.21
C ALA A 87 -0.63 -8.79 9.87
N GLN A 88 -1.67 -9.24 9.16
CA GLN A 88 -2.64 -10.20 9.67
C GLN A 88 -1.99 -11.55 10.00
N GLN A 89 -1.10 -12.04 9.14
CA GLN A 89 -0.32 -13.25 9.40
C GLN A 89 0.66 -13.06 10.57
N LYS A 90 1.37 -11.93 10.64
CA LYS A 90 2.27 -11.63 11.78
C LYS A 90 1.53 -11.61 13.10
N LEU A 91 0.32 -11.04 13.13
CA LEU A 91 -0.51 -10.87 14.32
C LEU A 91 -1.43 -12.06 14.60
N GLN A 92 -1.52 -13.03 13.68
CA GLN A 92 -2.48 -14.14 13.71
C GLN A 92 -3.93 -13.65 13.93
N SER A 93 -4.29 -12.53 13.29
CA SER A 93 -5.61 -11.91 13.40
C SER A 93 -6.08 -11.39 12.04
N PRO A 94 -7.33 -11.67 11.61
CA PRO A 94 -7.87 -11.13 10.36
C PRO A 94 -8.16 -9.63 10.43
N ARG A 95 -8.26 -9.06 11.64
CA ARG A 95 -8.53 -7.63 11.86
C ARG A 95 -7.45 -7.02 12.74
N ILE A 96 -6.69 -6.07 12.19
CA ILE A 96 -5.46 -5.55 12.80
C ILE A 96 -5.76 -4.72 14.06
N ASN A 97 -6.65 -3.72 13.96
CA ASN A 97 -7.06 -2.87 15.08
C ASN A 97 -7.87 -3.60 16.17
N ALA A 98 -8.17 -4.89 16.00
CA ALA A 98 -8.81 -5.70 17.05
C ALA A 98 -7.82 -6.25 18.08
N VAL A 99 -6.52 -6.30 17.74
CA VAL A 99 -5.49 -6.95 18.57
C VAL A 99 -4.34 -6.03 18.96
N LEU A 100 -4.26 -4.84 18.37
CA LEU A 100 -3.27 -3.82 18.71
C LEU A 100 -3.94 -2.64 19.42
N PRO A 101 -3.28 -2.03 20.42
CA PRO A 101 -3.81 -0.86 21.09
C PRO A 101 -3.68 0.40 20.22
N GLY A 102 -4.74 1.21 20.21
CA GLY A 102 -4.76 2.51 19.53
C GLY A 102 -4.97 2.42 18.01
N PRO A 103 -4.99 3.57 17.32
CA PRO A 103 -5.33 3.64 15.91
C PRO A 103 -4.24 3.02 15.02
N ILE A 104 -4.67 2.35 13.96
CA ILE A 104 -3.82 1.74 12.94
C ILE A 104 -3.88 2.59 11.67
N THR A 105 -2.71 3.00 11.17
CA THR A 105 -2.59 3.82 9.96
C THR A 105 -2.05 2.99 8.82
N LEU A 106 -2.74 2.97 7.67
CA LEU A 106 -2.13 2.60 6.39
C LEU A 106 -1.66 3.86 5.68
N ALA A 107 -0.39 3.93 5.30
CA ALA A 107 0.10 4.87 4.32
C ALA A 107 0.38 4.16 2.99
N THR A 108 -0.08 4.73 1.88
CA THR A 108 0.10 4.18 0.54
C THR A 108 0.61 5.23 -0.43
N SER A 109 1.47 4.82 -1.36
CA SER A 109 2.05 5.70 -2.38
C SER A 109 1.00 6.29 -3.32
N SER A 110 -0.13 5.60 -3.52
CA SER A 110 -1.24 6.06 -4.37
C SER A 110 -2.58 5.64 -3.79
N GLN A 111 -3.65 6.27 -4.26
CA GLN A 111 -5.02 5.94 -3.91
C GLN A 111 -5.28 4.44 -4.11
N PRO A 112 -5.99 3.76 -3.19
CA PRO A 112 -6.36 2.37 -3.38
C PRO A 112 -7.34 2.18 -4.55
N CYS A 113 -7.04 1.23 -5.43
CA CYS A 113 -7.96 0.77 -6.47
C CYS A 113 -9.22 0.11 -5.86
N CYS A 114 -10.22 -0.22 -6.68
CA CYS A 114 -11.47 -0.83 -6.21
C CYS A 114 -11.29 -2.11 -5.37
N GLN A 115 -10.27 -2.92 -5.70
CA GLN A 115 -9.89 -4.10 -4.93
C GLN A 115 -9.33 -3.74 -3.56
N CYS A 116 -8.38 -2.80 -3.50
CA CYS A 116 -7.70 -2.42 -2.26
C CYS A 116 -8.60 -1.57 -1.35
N PHE A 117 -9.51 -0.78 -1.93
CA PHE A 117 -10.61 -0.15 -1.22
C PHE A 117 -11.48 -1.20 -0.50
N GLY A 118 -11.90 -2.25 -1.20
CA GLY A 118 -12.66 -3.34 -0.60
C GLY A 118 -11.90 -4.06 0.53
N ALA A 119 -10.61 -4.31 0.33
CA ALA A 119 -9.75 -4.94 1.35
C ALA A 119 -9.60 -4.06 2.61
N THR A 120 -9.46 -2.75 2.42
CA THR A 120 -9.29 -1.74 3.49
C THR A 120 -10.44 -1.80 4.50
N VAL A 121 -11.67 -2.01 4.04
CA VAL A 121 -12.86 -2.15 4.91
C VAL A 121 -12.73 -3.31 5.91
N TRP A 122 -12.06 -4.40 5.51
CA TRP A 122 -11.96 -5.62 6.31
C TRP A 122 -10.68 -5.71 7.12
N ALA A 123 -9.59 -5.09 6.64
CA ALA A 123 -8.26 -5.18 7.22
C ALA A 123 -8.19 -4.70 8.68
N GLY A 124 -9.05 -3.75 9.06
CA GLY A 124 -9.07 -3.18 10.41
C GLY A 124 -8.00 -2.11 10.59
N ILE A 125 -8.06 -1.07 9.77
CA ILE A 125 -7.31 0.18 9.96
C ILE A 125 -8.27 1.29 10.42
N ASP A 126 -7.73 2.37 10.96
CA ASP A 126 -8.47 3.53 11.44
C ASP A 126 -8.13 4.80 10.63
N GLN A 127 -7.01 4.80 9.91
CA GLN A 127 -6.58 5.91 9.07
C GLN A 127 -5.91 5.44 7.78
N LEU A 128 -6.26 6.06 6.66
CA LEU A 128 -5.71 5.86 5.34
C LEU A 128 -5.04 7.17 4.86
N LEU A 129 -3.73 7.11 4.62
CA LEU A 129 -2.91 8.21 4.09
C LEU A 129 -2.50 7.90 2.66
N ILE A 130 -2.71 8.86 1.76
CA ILE A 130 -2.55 8.66 0.32
C ILE A 130 -1.59 9.71 -0.27
N GLY A 131 -0.63 9.24 -1.06
CA GLY A 131 0.25 10.06 -1.88
C GLY A 131 -0.40 10.57 -3.17
N ALA A 132 -0.29 9.79 -4.24
CA ALA A 132 -0.86 10.09 -5.55
C ALA A 132 -2.38 9.81 -5.60
N ARG A 133 -3.11 10.54 -6.46
CA ARG A 133 -4.54 10.28 -6.73
C ARG A 133 -4.70 9.19 -7.79
N ALA A 134 -5.90 8.61 -7.86
CA ALA A 134 -6.27 7.71 -8.96
C ALA A 134 -6.04 8.33 -10.35
N SER A 135 -6.41 9.60 -10.53
CA SER A 135 -6.17 10.33 -11.78
C SER A 135 -4.70 10.43 -12.16
N ASP A 136 -3.79 10.46 -11.19
CA ASP A 136 -2.35 10.49 -11.45
C ASP A 136 -1.85 9.13 -11.92
N VAL A 137 -2.33 8.06 -11.28
CA VAL A 137 -2.02 6.69 -11.68
C VAL A 137 -2.48 6.43 -13.12
N GLU A 138 -3.73 6.75 -13.43
CA GLU A 138 -4.32 6.52 -14.75
C GLU A 138 -3.73 7.41 -15.86
N SER A 139 -3.21 8.60 -15.53
CA SER A 139 -2.63 9.51 -16.52
C SER A 139 -1.13 9.32 -16.73
N LEU A 140 -0.39 8.87 -15.71
CA LEU A 140 1.07 8.72 -15.77
C LEU A 140 1.50 7.29 -16.08
N THR A 141 0.58 6.33 -16.03
CA THR A 141 0.86 4.90 -16.24
C THR A 141 -0.23 4.25 -17.09
N CYS A 142 -0.11 2.94 -17.34
CA CYS A 142 -1.14 2.13 -17.99
C CYS A 142 -2.09 1.43 -17.01
N PHE A 143 -2.05 1.77 -15.72
CA PHE A 143 -2.88 1.11 -14.70
C PHE A 143 -4.29 1.68 -14.65
N ASP A 144 -5.24 0.81 -14.30
CA ASP A 144 -6.66 1.12 -14.11
C ASP A 144 -7.00 0.96 -12.62
N GLU A 145 -7.61 2.00 -12.03
CA GLU A 145 -8.01 2.02 -10.62
C GLU A 145 -9.35 1.31 -10.39
N GLY A 146 -10.08 1.04 -11.48
CA GLY A 146 -11.38 0.40 -11.47
C GLY A 146 -12.47 1.28 -10.83
N PRO A 147 -13.72 0.78 -10.82
CA PRO A 147 -14.86 1.56 -10.37
C PRO A 147 -14.89 1.67 -8.84
N LEU A 148 -14.66 2.86 -8.31
CA LEU A 148 -14.98 3.22 -6.93
C LEU A 148 -16.38 3.85 -6.84
N PRO A 149 -17.09 3.72 -5.70
CA PRO A 149 -18.26 4.53 -5.43
C PRO A 149 -17.92 6.02 -5.51
N GLU A 150 -18.84 6.86 -6.01
CA GLU A 150 -18.62 8.30 -6.16
C GLU A 150 -18.14 8.97 -4.86
N ASN A 151 -18.72 8.57 -3.73
CA ASN A 151 -18.39 9.06 -2.39
C ASN A 151 -17.54 8.07 -1.57
N TRP A 152 -16.56 7.41 -2.19
CA TRP A 152 -15.77 6.35 -1.54
C TRP A 152 -15.06 6.83 -0.25
N ILE A 153 -14.61 8.09 -0.17
CA ILE A 153 -14.01 8.66 1.04
C ILE A 153 -15.02 8.65 2.19
N ALA A 154 -16.21 9.24 1.96
CA ALA A 154 -17.27 9.27 2.96
C ALA A 154 -17.72 7.85 3.36
N ALA A 155 -17.68 6.88 2.42
CA ALA A 155 -17.99 5.49 2.71
C ALA A 155 -16.96 4.82 3.66
N LEU A 156 -15.69 5.23 3.62
CA LEU A 156 -14.66 4.81 4.58
C LEU A 156 -14.83 5.54 5.92
N GLU A 157 -15.08 6.85 5.90
CA GLU A 157 -15.25 7.66 7.11
C GLU A 157 -16.47 7.22 7.94
N GLN A 158 -17.58 6.84 7.28
CA GLN A 158 -18.75 6.25 7.94
C GLN A 158 -18.43 4.93 8.67
N ARG A 159 -17.33 4.27 8.30
CA ARG A 159 -16.82 3.06 8.94
C ARG A 159 -15.73 3.35 9.98
N GLY A 160 -15.50 4.63 10.29
CA GLY A 160 -14.48 5.07 11.23
C GLY A 160 -13.07 5.14 10.66
N ILE A 161 -12.91 5.06 9.33
CA ILE A 161 -11.60 5.13 8.66
C ILE A 161 -11.40 6.55 8.15
N GLN A 162 -10.52 7.30 8.80
CA GLN A 162 -10.17 8.65 8.37
C GLN A 162 -9.32 8.60 7.10
N VAL A 163 -9.58 9.48 6.14
CA VAL A 163 -8.83 9.51 4.88
C VAL A 163 -8.14 10.85 4.72
N ARG A 164 -6.85 10.82 4.36
CA ARG A 164 -6.07 12.01 4.00
C ARG A 164 -5.37 11.78 2.68
N CYS A 165 -5.51 12.71 1.76
CA CYS A 165 -5.00 12.63 0.40
C CYS A 165 -3.92 13.67 0.14
N ASP A 166 -3.25 13.51 -1.01
CA ASP A 166 -2.30 14.46 -1.57
C ASP A 166 -1.03 14.70 -0.74
N ILE A 167 -0.67 13.76 0.12
CA ILE A 167 0.50 13.88 0.99
C ILE A 167 1.74 13.54 0.16
N LEU A 168 2.63 14.51 -0.06
CA LEU A 168 3.81 14.34 -0.93
C LEU A 168 3.43 13.85 -2.35
N ARG A 169 2.29 14.35 -2.86
CA ARG A 169 1.73 13.94 -4.16
C ARG A 169 2.74 14.09 -5.31
N GLU A 170 3.49 15.18 -5.36
CA GLU A 170 4.48 15.41 -6.41
C GLU A 170 5.58 14.32 -6.42
N GLN A 171 6.05 13.91 -5.24
CA GLN A 171 7.04 12.86 -5.07
C GLN A 171 6.48 11.50 -5.49
N ALA A 172 5.22 11.21 -5.15
CA ALA A 172 4.53 10.01 -5.59
C ALA A 172 4.36 9.98 -7.13
N CYS A 173 3.89 11.07 -7.72
CA CYS A 173 3.74 11.22 -9.17
C CYS A 173 5.07 11.08 -9.91
N SER A 174 6.18 11.54 -9.33
CA SER A 174 7.52 11.35 -9.91
C SER A 174 7.88 9.87 -10.09
N VAL A 175 7.52 9.01 -9.13
CA VAL A 175 7.77 7.56 -9.27
C VAL A 175 6.90 6.95 -10.37
N LEU A 176 5.60 7.31 -10.39
CA LEU A 176 4.66 6.86 -11.40
C LEU A 176 5.11 7.25 -12.82
N ALA A 177 5.48 8.52 -13.01
CA ALA A 177 5.96 9.03 -14.29
C ALA A 177 7.25 8.34 -14.75
N ALA A 178 8.20 8.11 -13.84
CA ALA A 178 9.44 7.39 -14.18
C ALA A 178 9.15 5.95 -14.64
N TYR A 179 8.25 5.24 -13.96
CA TYR A 179 7.83 3.90 -14.36
C TYR A 179 7.10 3.91 -15.71
N GLY A 180 6.14 4.82 -15.91
CA GLY A 180 5.38 4.92 -17.16
C GLY A 180 6.26 5.21 -18.37
N GLN A 181 7.28 6.07 -18.21
CA GLN A 181 8.26 6.37 -19.26
C GLN A 181 9.17 5.17 -19.57
N ALA A 182 9.60 4.43 -18.55
CA ALA A 182 10.48 3.27 -18.72
C ALA A 182 9.74 2.06 -19.33
N ASN A 183 8.48 1.85 -18.96
CA ASN A 183 7.68 0.70 -19.39
C ASN A 183 6.78 0.95 -20.61
N GLY A 184 6.88 2.11 -21.26
CA GLY A 184 6.26 2.37 -22.57
C GLY A 184 6.69 1.40 -23.69
N ALA A 185 7.59 0.45 -23.42
CA ALA A 185 8.00 -0.63 -24.30
C ALA A 185 7.51 -2.04 -23.91
N HIS A 186 7.03 -2.28 -22.67
CA HIS A 186 6.82 -3.65 -22.14
C HIS A 186 5.67 -3.81 -21.13
N TYR A 187 4.44 -3.45 -21.52
CA TYR A 187 3.22 -4.01 -20.91
C TYR A 187 2.28 -4.50 -22.02
#